data_AF-A0A4S9LQS4-F1
#
_entry.id   AF-A0A4S9LQS4-F1
#
_cell.length_a   1.000
_cell.length_b   1.000
_cell.length_c   1.000
_cell.angle_alpha   90.00
_cell.angle_beta   90.00
_cell.angle_gamma   90.00
#
_symmetry.space_group_name_H-M   'P 1'
#
loop_
_entity.id
_entity.type
_entity.pdbx_description
1 polymer ?
#
loop_
_entity_poly.entity_id
_entity_poly.type
_entity_poly.pdbx_seq_one_letter_code
_entity_poly.pdbx_strand_id
1 'polypeptide(L)'
;MFSGYLQAALYTGMDGVHGLSGWRWLFIFDGVITFPMALWELALLRMKNAGKQLDEPITWAGIARVLKKWHFWVYTAYYTFFICSENIGGYMNLWLKSLDRSTADASRSYSVPQINTYPTVINAVTIVTTLCYGWVSDGIGLRSPIVYSSLTVCFFAAMNLAVWDGVPFKLKWASFYLTGFAQGSGPVFLTMVNEICASDSLERKLILGSTNSIAYAFNAWIPLITYNTNYAPRFLVGNSVTVGLIVCAACTLSLALYLQRRDAAGSKRAMV
;
A
#
# COMPACT_ATOMS: atom_id res chain seq x y z
N MET A 1 5.27 9.49 0.84
CA MET A 1 6.59 9.41 0.17
C MET A 1 7.27 10.77 0.00
N PHE A 2 6.60 11.81 -0.49
CA PHE A 2 7.21 13.14 -0.70
C PHE A 2 7.57 13.89 0.60
N SER A 3 6.83 13.64 1.69
CA SER A 3 6.98 14.33 2.97
C SER A 3 8.39 14.24 3.60
N GLY A 4 9.11 13.11 3.47
CA GLY A 4 10.43 12.97 4.10
C GLY A 4 11.53 13.82 3.43
N TYR A 5 11.54 13.91 2.10
CA TYR A 5 12.48 14.77 1.37
C TYR A 5 12.14 16.25 1.56
N LEU A 6 10.85 16.57 1.52
CA LEU A 6 10.37 17.92 1.77
C LEU A 6 10.68 18.35 3.21
N GLN A 7 10.51 17.45 4.19
CA GLN A 7 10.87 17.69 5.58
C GLN A 7 12.38 17.92 5.73
N ALA A 8 13.22 17.08 5.11
CA ALA A 8 14.67 17.26 5.16
C ALA A 8 15.09 18.61 4.53
N ALA A 9 14.56 18.95 3.36
CA ALA A 9 14.84 20.21 2.68
C ALA A 9 14.36 21.43 3.47
N LEU A 10 13.17 21.37 4.07
CA LEU A 10 12.63 22.43 4.93
C LEU A 10 13.40 22.56 6.24
N TYR A 11 13.88 21.46 6.80
CA TYR A 11 14.71 21.49 8.01
C TYR A 11 16.10 22.09 7.73
N THR A 12 16.68 21.84 6.57
CA THR A 12 17.99 22.43 6.20
C THR A 12 17.89 23.86 5.68
N GLY A 13 16.77 24.22 5.03
CA GLY A 13 16.62 25.49 4.33
C GLY A 13 15.73 26.53 5.01
N MET A 14 14.82 26.11 5.90
CA MET A 14 13.79 26.98 6.48
C MET A 14 13.62 26.84 8.00
N ASP A 15 14.48 26.07 8.68
CA ASP A 15 14.45 26.00 10.14
C ASP A 15 14.93 27.32 10.75
N GLY A 16 14.08 27.97 11.55
CA GLY A 16 14.34 29.28 12.13
C GLY A 16 13.98 30.48 11.22
N VAL A 17 13.59 30.24 9.97
CA VAL A 17 13.14 31.30 9.06
C VAL A 17 11.79 31.84 9.55
N HIS A 18 11.71 33.16 9.73
CA HIS A 18 10.60 33.87 10.36
C HIS A 18 10.24 33.38 11.77
N GLY A 19 11.21 32.81 12.51
CA GLY A 19 10.99 32.32 13.89
C GLY A 19 10.15 31.04 13.98
N LEU A 20 9.91 30.37 12.85
CA LEU A 20 9.18 29.12 12.77
C LEU A 20 10.15 27.95 12.60
N SER A 21 9.87 26.85 13.31
CA SER A 21 10.60 25.59 13.14
C SER A 21 10.24 24.93 11.81
N GLY A 22 11.17 24.17 11.24
CA GLY A 22 11.00 23.52 9.93
C GLY A 22 9.75 22.63 9.81
N TRP A 23 9.29 22.02 10.91
CA TRP A 23 8.06 21.23 10.92
C TRP A 23 6.79 22.07 10.76
N ARG A 24 6.78 23.35 11.18
CA ARG A 24 5.63 24.25 11.00
C ARG A 24 5.50 24.71 9.57
N TRP A 25 6.62 25.00 8.92
CA TRP A 25 6.67 25.29 7.49
C TRP A 25 6.12 24.14 6.65
N LEU A 26 6.39 22.89 7.05
CA LEU A 26 5.86 21.71 6.36
C LEU A 26 4.33 21.71 6.31
N PHE A 27 3.64 22.03 7.41
CA PHE A 27 2.18 22.13 7.42
C PHE A 27 1.63 23.29 6.58
N ILE A 28 2.33 24.43 6.54
CA ILE A 28 1.93 25.58 5.72
C ILE A 28 2.01 25.22 4.23
N PHE A 29 3.13 24.62 3.80
CA PHE A 29 3.29 24.19 2.41
C PHE A 29 2.26 23.13 2.02
N ASP A 30 1.97 22.16 2.90
CA ASP A 30 0.95 21.14 2.66
C ASP A 30 -0.45 21.77 2.49
N GLY A 31 -0.79 22.78 3.30
CA GLY A 31 -2.03 23.55 3.18
C GLY A 31 -2.13 24.36 1.87
N VAL A 32 -1.03 24.95 1.42
CA VAL A 32 -1.00 25.72 0.16
C VAL A 32 -1.10 24.80 -1.06
N ILE A 33 -0.45 23.63 -1.05
CA ILE A 33 -0.50 22.65 -2.16
C ILE A 33 -1.89 21.99 -2.26
N THR A 34 -2.61 21.85 -1.14
CA THR A 34 -3.96 21.27 -1.12
C THR A 34 -5.06 22.26 -1.53
N PHE A 35 -4.82 23.58 -1.39
CA PHE A 35 -5.80 24.61 -1.76
C PHE A 35 -6.23 24.57 -3.24
N PRO A 36 -5.33 24.38 -4.24
CA PRO A 36 -5.71 24.19 -5.63
C PRO A 36 -6.47 22.90 -5.90
N MET A 37 -6.29 21.83 -5.11
CA MET A 37 -7.12 20.62 -5.24
C MET A 37 -8.57 20.85 -4.77
N ALA A 38 -8.79 21.86 -3.93
CA ALA A 38 -10.13 22.33 -3.58
C ALA A 38 -10.80 23.15 -4.71
N LEU A 39 -10.12 23.42 -5.84
CA LEU A 39 -10.77 23.84 -7.10
C LEU A 39 -11.49 22.64 -7.73
N TRP A 40 -12.51 22.18 -7.01
CA TRP A 40 -13.43 21.08 -7.26
C TRP A 40 -14.09 21.15 -8.65
N GLU A 41 -14.19 22.34 -9.24
CA GLU A 41 -14.88 22.61 -10.50
C GLU A 41 -14.28 21.87 -11.71
N LEU A 42 -12.95 21.84 -11.85
CA LEU A 42 -12.30 21.15 -12.98
C LEU A 42 -12.39 19.62 -12.85
N ALA A 43 -12.37 19.09 -11.63
CA ALA A 43 -12.55 17.67 -11.36
C ALA A 43 -13.99 17.24 -11.65
N LEU A 44 -14.97 18.04 -11.22
CA LEU A 44 -16.39 17.82 -11.53
C LEU A 44 -16.67 17.80 -13.03
N LEU A 45 -16.11 18.76 -13.78
CA LEU A 45 -16.28 18.84 -15.22
C LEU A 45 -15.67 17.63 -15.94
N ARG A 46 -14.49 17.16 -15.52
CA ARG A 46 -13.88 15.93 -16.07
C ARG A 46 -14.71 14.69 -15.76
N MET A 47 -15.28 14.60 -14.56
CA MET A 47 -16.13 13.47 -14.17
C MET A 47 -17.47 13.45 -14.93
N LYS A 48 -18.07 14.62 -15.15
CA LYS A 48 -19.30 14.79 -15.94
C LYS A 48 -19.06 14.47 -17.42
N ASN A 49 -17.94 14.94 -17.98
CA ASN A 49 -17.53 14.63 -19.36
C ASN A 49 -17.19 13.15 -19.57
N ALA A 50 -16.77 12.44 -18.52
CA ALA A 50 -16.54 10.99 -18.55
C ALA A 50 -17.82 10.15 -18.41
N GLY A 51 -19.01 10.76 -18.39
CA GLY A 51 -20.30 10.06 -18.33
C GLY A 51 -20.55 9.28 -17.04
N LYS A 52 -19.77 9.50 -15.98
CA LYS A 52 -19.95 8.81 -14.70
C LYS A 52 -21.17 9.39 -13.97
N GLN A 53 -22.17 8.54 -13.70
CA GLN A 53 -23.34 8.90 -12.90
C GLN A 53 -22.90 9.39 -11.51
N LEU A 54 -23.15 10.68 -11.22
CA LEU A 54 -22.68 11.38 -10.02
C LEU A 54 -23.68 11.31 -8.85
N ASP A 55 -24.97 11.09 -9.13
CA ASP A 55 -26.03 11.55 -8.23
C ASP A 55 -26.95 10.46 -7.69
N GLU A 56 -26.40 9.34 -7.21
CA GLU A 56 -27.16 8.51 -6.27
C GLU A 56 -26.89 9.03 -4.84
N PRO A 57 -27.88 9.63 -4.16
CA PRO A 57 -27.72 10.05 -2.78
C PRO A 57 -27.42 8.83 -1.91
N ILE A 58 -26.50 9.00 -0.95
CA ILE A 58 -26.16 7.93 -0.01
C ILE A 58 -27.38 7.68 0.87
N THR A 59 -28.15 6.65 0.55
CA THR A 59 -29.29 6.20 1.35
C THR A 59 -28.86 5.09 2.30
N TRP A 60 -29.45 5.05 3.50
CA TRP A 60 -29.21 3.97 4.46
C TRP A 60 -29.58 2.58 3.91
N ALA A 61 -30.64 2.52 3.10
CA ALA A 61 -31.01 1.30 2.37
C ALA A 61 -29.93 0.87 1.37
N GLY A 62 -29.33 1.82 0.65
CA GLY A 62 -28.20 1.57 -0.26
C GLY A 62 -26.96 1.04 0.48
N ILE A 63 -26.62 1.63 1.62
CA ILE A 63 -25.52 1.13 2.47
C ILE A 63 -25.79 -0.32 2.91
N ALA A 64 -26.99 -0.60 3.44
CA ALA A 64 -27.36 -1.94 3.88
C ALA A 64 -27.34 -2.96 2.73
N ARG A 65 -27.70 -2.54 1.50
CA ARG A 65 -27.60 -3.36 0.28
C ARG A 65 -26.14 -3.71 -0.03
N VAL A 66 -25.24 -2.74 0.00
CA VAL A 66 -23.81 -2.94 -0.30
C VAL A 66 -23.13 -3.83 0.74
N LEU A 67 -23.43 -3.61 2.03
CA LEU A 67 -22.88 -4.43 3.12
C LEU A 67 -23.32 -5.90 3.07
N LYS A 68 -24.46 -6.20 2.42
CA LYS A 68 -24.90 -7.59 2.18
C LYS A 68 -24.20 -8.25 0.99
N LYS A 69 -23.56 -7.48 0.11
CA LYS A 69 -22.83 -8.03 -1.05
C LYS A 69 -21.49 -8.59 -0.63
N TRP A 70 -21.09 -9.68 -1.28
CA TRP A 70 -19.78 -10.30 -1.04
C TRP A 70 -18.62 -9.38 -1.45
N HIS A 71 -18.83 -8.49 -2.45
CA HIS A 71 -17.83 -7.54 -2.92
C HIS A 71 -17.23 -6.72 -1.78
N PHE A 72 -18.08 -6.18 -0.90
CA PHE A 72 -17.64 -5.37 0.23
C PHE A 72 -16.68 -6.14 1.15
N TRP A 73 -17.08 -7.33 1.60
CA TRP A 73 -16.31 -8.10 2.56
C TRP A 73 -15.02 -8.66 1.97
N VAL A 74 -15.07 -9.22 0.75
CA VAL A 74 -13.90 -9.87 0.14
C VAL A 74 -12.86 -8.83 -0.30
N TYR A 75 -13.27 -7.71 -0.92
CA TYR A 75 -12.32 -6.67 -1.33
C TYR A 75 -11.74 -5.92 -0.13
N THR A 76 -12.55 -5.66 0.91
CA THR A 76 -12.06 -5.05 2.15
C THR A 76 -11.08 -5.94 2.88
N ALA A 77 -11.37 -7.25 2.99
CA ALA A 77 -10.47 -8.21 3.61
C ALA A 77 -9.14 -8.29 2.87
N TYR A 78 -9.17 -8.44 1.53
CA TYR A 78 -7.97 -8.45 0.70
C TYR A 78 -7.11 -7.21 0.95
N TYR A 79 -7.69 -6.01 0.83
CA TYR A 79 -6.93 -4.78 0.91
C TYR A 79 -6.40 -4.53 2.32
N THR A 80 -7.13 -4.96 3.35
CA THR A 80 -6.65 -4.91 4.75
C THR A 80 -5.42 -5.80 4.93
N PHE A 81 -5.46 -7.05 4.49
CA PHE A 81 -4.31 -7.96 4.58
C PHE A 81 -3.12 -7.44 3.78
N PHE A 82 -3.39 -6.90 2.59
CA PHE A 82 -2.39 -6.29 1.73
C PHE A 82 -1.70 -5.11 2.42
N ILE A 83 -2.43 -4.08 2.87
CA ILE A 83 -1.84 -2.91 3.53
C ILE A 83 -1.06 -3.30 4.79
N CYS A 84 -1.60 -4.20 5.62
CA CYS A 84 -0.90 -4.63 6.82
C CYS A 84 0.38 -5.43 6.51
N SER A 85 0.48 -6.07 5.35
CA SER A 85 1.67 -6.78 4.91
C SER A 85 2.82 -5.87 4.45
N GLU A 86 2.54 -4.61 4.09
CA GLU A 86 3.54 -3.70 3.48
C GLU A 86 4.52 -3.05 4.45
N ASN A 87 4.34 -3.26 5.76
CA ASN A 87 5.09 -2.53 6.77
C ASN A 87 6.58 -2.92 6.86
N ILE A 88 7.00 -4.05 6.29
CA ILE A 88 8.39 -4.56 6.35
C ILE A 88 9.41 -3.47 5.98
N GLY A 89 9.16 -2.72 4.91
CA GLY A 89 10.11 -1.73 4.39
C GLY A 89 10.46 -0.63 5.39
N GLY A 90 9.53 -0.27 6.29
CA GLY A 90 9.74 0.74 7.33
C GLY A 90 10.74 0.32 8.41
N TYR A 91 10.96 -0.99 8.60
CA TYR A 91 11.84 -1.53 9.65
C TYR A 91 13.30 -1.70 9.21
N MET A 92 13.62 -1.41 7.94
CA MET A 92 15.00 -1.44 7.45
C MET A 92 15.92 -0.49 8.24
N ASN A 93 15.41 0.68 8.65
CA ASN A 93 16.12 1.63 9.52
C ASN A 93 16.58 0.97 10.84
N LEU A 94 15.68 0.21 11.47
CA LEU A 94 15.95 -0.45 12.75
C LEU A 94 16.94 -1.61 12.58
N TRP A 95 16.87 -2.32 11.46
CA TRP A 95 17.89 -3.31 11.11
C TRP A 95 19.26 -2.66 10.90
N LEU A 96 19.38 -1.61 10.10
CA LEU A 96 20.67 -0.93 9.88
C LEU A 96 21.27 -0.40 11.20
N LYS A 97 20.42 0.11 12.09
CA LYS A 97 20.83 0.55 13.43
C LYS A 97 21.26 -0.61 14.35
N SER A 98 20.65 -1.79 14.21
CA SER A 98 21.02 -2.96 15.01
C SER A 98 22.39 -3.54 14.63
N LEU A 99 22.82 -3.36 13.38
CA LEU A 99 24.15 -3.79 12.91
C LEU A 99 25.30 -3.05 13.63
N ASP A 100 25.04 -1.83 14.10
CA ASP A 100 25.96 -1.05 14.94
C ASP A 100 26.10 -1.61 16.37
N ARG A 101 25.12 -2.39 16.84
CA ARG A 101 24.94 -2.72 18.26
C ARG A 101 25.13 -4.20 18.61
N SER A 102 25.02 -5.16 17.66
CA SER A 102 24.82 -6.58 18.02
C SER A 102 25.70 -7.65 17.36
N THR A 103 26.82 -7.36 16.69
CA THR A 103 27.61 -8.45 16.07
C THR A 103 29.10 -8.16 16.04
N ALA A 104 29.92 -9.21 16.12
CA ALA A 104 31.39 -9.26 16.05
C ALA A 104 32.02 -8.69 14.76
N ASP A 105 31.29 -7.86 14.03
CA ASP A 105 31.61 -7.28 12.74
C ASP A 105 31.44 -5.75 12.84
N ALA A 106 32.04 -5.14 13.87
CA ALA A 106 32.11 -3.69 14.11
C ALA A 106 32.77 -2.90 12.96
N SER A 107 33.20 -3.60 11.90
CA SER A 107 33.76 -3.05 10.67
C SER A 107 32.72 -2.39 9.75
N ARG A 108 31.41 -2.54 10.03
CA ARG A 108 30.31 -2.09 9.15
C ARG A 108 29.24 -1.28 9.89
N SER A 109 29.65 -0.36 10.76
CA SER A 109 28.73 0.65 11.30
C SER A 109 28.29 1.61 10.19
N TYR A 110 26.99 1.90 10.13
CA TYR A 110 26.42 2.86 9.18
C TYR A 110 26.20 4.21 9.86
N SER A 111 26.53 5.29 9.17
CA SER A 111 26.30 6.64 9.70
C SER A 111 24.81 6.95 9.79
N VAL A 112 24.42 7.88 10.67
CA VAL A 112 23.02 8.32 10.81
C VAL A 112 22.42 8.80 9.46
N PRO A 113 23.16 9.56 8.61
CA PRO A 113 22.68 9.87 7.26
C PRO A 113 22.43 8.61 6.41
N GLN A 114 23.35 7.64 6.41
CA GLN A 114 23.22 6.41 5.62
C GLN A 114 22.00 5.58 6.05
N ILE A 115 21.77 5.44 7.35
CA ILE A 115 20.61 4.72 7.89
C ILE A 115 19.31 5.31 7.34
N ASN A 116 19.22 6.65 7.30
CA ASN A 116 18.01 7.32 6.82
C ASN A 116 17.90 7.35 5.29
N THR A 117 19.01 7.40 4.55
CA THR A 117 19.00 7.51 3.08
C THR A 117 18.74 6.16 2.40
N TYR A 118 19.35 5.07 2.88
CA TYR A 118 19.27 3.78 2.18
C TYR A 118 17.86 3.20 2.04
N PRO A 119 16.97 3.28 3.04
CA PRO A 119 15.59 2.81 2.91
C PRO A 119 14.76 3.65 1.94
N THR A 120 15.18 4.88 1.64
CA THR A 120 14.43 5.73 0.68
C THR A 120 14.44 5.16 -0.74
N VAL A 121 15.42 4.30 -1.06
CA VAL A 121 15.47 3.55 -2.33
C VAL A 121 14.24 2.66 -2.50
N ILE A 122 13.63 2.16 -1.42
CA ILE A 122 12.36 1.42 -1.48
C ILE A 122 11.28 2.26 -2.16
N ASN A 123 11.20 3.57 -1.84
CA ASN A 123 10.22 4.46 -2.45
C ASN A 123 10.49 4.66 -3.95
N ALA A 124 11.76 4.76 -4.35
CA ALA A 124 12.13 4.85 -5.76
C ALA A 124 11.73 3.58 -6.54
N VAL A 125 11.95 2.40 -5.94
CA VAL A 125 11.47 1.12 -6.48
C VAL A 125 9.95 1.14 -6.62
N THR A 126 9.22 1.58 -5.58
CA THR A 126 7.76 1.69 -5.64
C THR A 126 7.26 2.58 -6.79
N ILE A 127 7.92 3.71 -7.05
CA ILE A 127 7.53 4.60 -8.15
C ILE A 127 7.67 3.88 -9.49
N VAL A 128 8.83 3.25 -9.73
CA VAL A 128 9.10 2.54 -10.98
C VAL A 128 8.13 1.37 -11.14
N THR A 129 7.93 0.56 -10.10
CA THR A 129 7.02 -0.59 -10.16
C THR A 129 5.58 -0.18 -10.37
N THR A 130 5.12 0.91 -9.74
CA THR A 130 3.76 1.45 -9.95
C THR A 130 3.54 1.87 -11.39
N LEU A 131 4.50 2.57 -12.01
CA LEU A 131 4.40 2.98 -13.42
C LEU A 131 4.42 1.78 -14.36
N CYS A 132 5.35 0.83 -14.15
CA CYS A 132 5.42 -0.40 -14.93
C CYS A 132 4.12 -1.20 -14.82
N TYR A 133 3.59 -1.36 -13.61
CA TYR A 133 2.32 -2.04 -13.40
C TYR A 133 1.17 -1.32 -14.08
N GLY A 134 1.11 0.02 -14.05
CA GLY A 134 0.12 0.80 -14.78
C GLY A 134 0.14 0.49 -16.29
N TRP A 135 1.30 0.63 -16.93
CA TRP A 135 1.45 0.39 -18.38
C TRP A 135 1.17 -1.06 -18.77
N VAL A 136 1.70 -2.02 -18.03
CA VAL A 136 1.49 -3.44 -18.29
C VAL A 136 0.01 -3.79 -18.07
N SER A 137 -0.61 -3.20 -17.05
CA SER A 137 -2.00 -3.45 -16.74
C SER A 137 -2.96 -2.90 -17.77
N ASP A 138 -2.67 -1.73 -18.32
CA ASP A 138 -3.47 -1.13 -19.39
C ASP A 138 -3.23 -1.87 -20.73
N GLY A 139 -2.01 -2.35 -20.98
CA GLY A 139 -1.68 -3.12 -22.18
C GLY A 139 -2.31 -4.53 -22.20
N ILE A 140 -2.34 -5.22 -21.06
CA ILE A 140 -2.93 -6.57 -20.95
C ILE A 140 -4.46 -6.50 -20.78
N GLY A 141 -4.99 -5.41 -20.20
CA GLY A 141 -6.41 -5.28 -19.85
C GLY A 141 -6.87 -6.20 -18.72
N LEU A 142 -5.98 -7.06 -18.18
CA LEU A 142 -6.23 -7.89 -17.01
C LEU A 142 -5.42 -7.37 -15.84
N ARG A 143 -6.11 -6.92 -14.79
CA ARG A 143 -5.49 -6.36 -13.58
C ARG A 143 -4.96 -7.47 -12.64
N SER A 144 -5.62 -8.62 -12.60
CA SER A 144 -5.36 -9.67 -11.61
C SER A 144 -3.99 -10.36 -11.69
N PRO A 145 -3.39 -10.64 -12.87
CA PRO A 145 -2.08 -11.28 -12.93
C PRO A 145 -0.96 -10.42 -12.31
N ILE A 146 -1.07 -9.09 -12.46
CA ILE A 146 -0.10 -8.13 -11.94
C ILE A 146 -0.13 -8.12 -10.41
N VAL A 147 -1.34 -8.13 -9.85
CA VAL A 147 -1.54 -8.21 -8.40
C VAL A 147 -0.95 -9.53 -7.84
N TYR A 148 -1.16 -10.67 -8.51
CA TYR A 148 -0.52 -11.92 -8.08
C TYR A 148 1.00 -11.92 -8.20
N SER A 149 1.55 -11.36 -9.28
CA SER A 149 3.00 -11.25 -9.42
C SER A 149 3.63 -10.42 -8.31
N SER A 150 2.96 -9.32 -7.93
CA SER A 150 3.36 -8.47 -6.81
C SER A 150 3.34 -9.23 -5.47
N LEU A 151 2.25 -9.94 -5.18
CA LEU A 151 2.14 -10.76 -3.96
C LEU A 151 3.21 -11.85 -3.89
N THR A 152 3.57 -12.46 -5.03
CA THR A 152 4.61 -13.50 -5.10
C THR A 152 6.00 -12.94 -4.79
N VAL A 153 6.33 -11.78 -5.35
CA VAL A 153 7.59 -11.08 -5.05
C VAL A 153 7.67 -10.68 -3.57
N CYS A 154 6.55 -10.19 -3.03
CA CYS A 154 6.45 -9.84 -1.62
C CYS A 154 6.58 -11.06 -0.70
N PHE A 155 5.93 -12.18 -1.06
CA PHE A 155 6.02 -13.45 -0.33
C PHE A 155 7.48 -13.93 -0.25
N PHE A 156 8.20 -13.90 -1.36
CA PHE A 156 9.61 -14.26 -1.41
C PHE A 156 10.47 -13.35 -0.52
N ALA A 157 10.27 -12.04 -0.61
CA ALA A 157 10.98 -11.05 0.22
C ALA A 157 10.72 -11.26 1.73
N ALA A 158 9.44 -11.40 2.11
CA ALA A 158 9.02 -11.62 3.49
C ALA A 158 9.55 -12.96 4.04
N MET A 159 9.58 -14.01 3.21
CA MET A 159 10.10 -15.32 3.62
C MET A 159 11.60 -15.31 3.89
N ASN A 160 12.39 -14.66 3.02
CA ASN A 160 13.81 -14.50 3.25
C ASN A 160 14.11 -13.75 4.55
N LEU A 161 13.32 -12.71 4.85
CA LEU A 161 13.46 -11.92 6.07
C LEU A 161 12.95 -12.67 7.33
N ALA A 162 11.99 -13.59 7.19
CA ALA A 162 11.53 -14.44 8.28
C ALA A 162 12.55 -15.53 8.66
N VAL A 163 13.16 -16.21 7.67
CA VAL A 163 14.15 -17.27 7.95
C VAL A 163 15.40 -16.67 8.62
N TRP A 164 15.89 -15.54 8.08
CA TRP A 164 17.04 -14.74 8.55
C TRP A 164 18.40 -15.44 8.63
N ASP A 165 18.46 -16.62 9.24
CA ASP A 165 19.65 -17.43 9.44
C ASP A 165 19.93 -18.24 8.16
N GLY A 166 21.13 -18.08 7.58
CA GLY A 166 21.51 -18.70 6.30
C GLY A 166 21.28 -17.83 5.06
N VAL A 167 20.58 -16.70 5.20
CA VAL A 167 20.35 -15.74 4.11
C VAL A 167 21.58 -14.83 3.94
N PRO A 168 22.20 -14.75 2.74
CA PRO A 168 23.33 -13.87 2.48
C PRO A 168 23.00 -12.41 2.79
N PHE A 169 23.96 -11.63 3.29
CA PHE A 169 23.76 -10.21 3.64
C PHE A 169 23.17 -9.40 2.47
N LYS A 170 23.68 -9.61 1.25
CA LYS A 170 23.17 -8.96 0.04
C LYS A 170 21.72 -9.34 -0.29
N LEU A 171 21.31 -10.57 0.02
CA LEU A 171 19.93 -11.03 -0.20
C LEU A 171 18.96 -10.40 0.82
N LYS A 172 19.43 -10.09 2.04
CA LYS A 172 18.63 -9.31 3.01
C LYS A 172 18.34 -7.90 2.49
N TRP A 173 19.36 -7.21 1.98
CA TRP A 173 19.20 -5.91 1.31
C TRP A 173 18.22 -5.97 0.13
N ALA A 174 18.42 -6.92 -0.77
CA ALA A 174 17.53 -7.12 -1.91
C ALA A 174 16.09 -7.39 -1.45
N SER A 175 15.89 -8.22 -0.42
CA SER A 175 14.56 -8.53 0.13
C SER A 175 13.87 -7.28 0.68
N PHE A 176 14.58 -6.40 1.40
CA PHE A 176 14.01 -5.12 1.81
C PHE A 176 13.59 -4.25 0.61
N TYR A 177 14.40 -4.18 -0.44
CA TYR A 177 14.04 -3.41 -1.64
C TYR A 177 12.88 -4.02 -2.44
N LEU A 178 12.78 -5.34 -2.47
CA LEU A 178 11.67 -6.05 -3.11
C LEU A 178 10.32 -5.77 -2.42
N THR A 179 10.30 -5.32 -1.16
CA THR A 179 9.04 -4.87 -0.52
C THR A 179 8.39 -3.69 -1.24
N GLY A 180 9.16 -2.86 -1.95
CA GLY A 180 8.62 -1.78 -2.79
C GLY A 180 7.81 -2.26 -4.00
N PHE A 181 7.99 -3.51 -4.44
CA PHE A 181 7.14 -4.11 -5.48
C PHE A 181 5.72 -4.34 -4.99
N ALA A 182 5.52 -4.62 -3.70
CA ALA A 182 4.21 -4.81 -3.11
C ALA A 182 3.40 -3.50 -3.17
N GLN A 183 3.98 -2.43 -2.64
CA GLN A 183 3.37 -1.10 -2.55
C GLN A 183 2.87 -0.56 -3.89
N GLY A 184 3.55 -0.89 -4.99
CA GLY A 184 3.14 -0.43 -6.31
C GLY A 184 1.86 -1.08 -6.83
N SER A 185 1.43 -2.22 -6.29
CA SER A 185 0.25 -2.94 -6.76
C SER A 185 -1.09 -2.49 -6.15
N GLY A 186 -1.05 -1.72 -5.04
CA GLY A 186 -2.25 -1.20 -4.38
C GLY A 186 -3.18 -0.41 -5.31
N PRO A 187 -2.68 0.58 -6.08
CA PRO A 187 -3.49 1.32 -7.05
C PRO A 187 -4.12 0.42 -8.11
N VAL A 188 -3.40 -0.59 -8.62
CA VAL A 188 -3.92 -1.53 -9.62
C VAL A 188 -5.12 -2.32 -9.07
N PHE A 189 -5.03 -2.77 -7.82
CA PHE A 189 -6.16 -3.43 -7.17
C PHE A 189 -7.38 -2.50 -7.04
N LEU A 190 -7.18 -1.25 -6.61
CA LEU A 190 -8.29 -0.29 -6.52
C LEU A 190 -8.89 0.02 -7.90
N THR A 191 -8.08 0.07 -8.96
CA THR A 191 -8.60 0.21 -10.33
C THR A 191 -9.45 -1.00 -10.75
N MET A 192 -9.03 -2.22 -10.39
CA MET A 192 -9.80 -3.43 -10.64
C MET A 192 -11.18 -3.38 -9.96
N VAL A 193 -11.21 -3.01 -8.67
CA VAL A 193 -12.48 -2.88 -7.92
C VAL A 193 -13.37 -1.79 -8.54
N ASN A 194 -12.77 -0.68 -8.96
CA ASN A 194 -13.48 0.43 -9.60
C ASN A 194 -14.13 0.03 -10.94
N GLU A 195 -13.44 -0.80 -11.75
CA GLU A 195 -13.96 -1.34 -13.01
C GLU A 195 -15.10 -2.36 -12.76
N ILE A 196 -14.95 -3.24 -11.77
CA ILE A 196 -15.96 -4.26 -11.47
C ILE A 196 -17.23 -3.65 -10.88
N CYS A 197 -17.08 -2.67 -10.00
CA CYS A 197 -18.23 -1.95 -9.43
C CYS A 197 -18.74 -0.83 -10.35
N ALA A 198 -18.32 -0.77 -11.62
CA ALA A 198 -18.74 0.30 -12.53
C ALA A 198 -20.25 0.34 -12.80
N SER A 199 -20.95 -0.79 -12.63
CA SER A 199 -22.41 -0.90 -12.83
C SER A 199 -23.25 -0.24 -11.74
N ASP A 200 -22.73 -0.11 -10.51
CA ASP A 200 -23.45 0.44 -9.35
C ASP A 200 -22.61 1.56 -8.71
N SER A 201 -23.03 2.80 -8.96
CA SER A 201 -22.27 3.99 -8.57
C SER A 201 -22.12 4.11 -7.05
N LEU A 202 -23.15 3.72 -6.29
CA LEU A 202 -23.18 3.76 -4.83
C LEU A 202 -22.29 2.66 -4.24
N GLU A 203 -22.35 1.45 -4.79
CA GLU A 203 -21.47 0.34 -4.41
C GLU A 203 -20.00 0.70 -4.59
N ARG A 204 -19.65 1.27 -5.74
CA ARG A 204 -18.28 1.68 -6.06
C ARG A 204 -17.73 2.71 -5.08
N LYS A 205 -18.50 3.76 -4.80
CA LYS A 205 -18.11 4.83 -3.87
C LYS A 205 -17.89 4.28 -2.46
N LEU A 206 -18.84 3.46 -1.98
CA LEU A 206 -18.79 2.89 -0.65
C LEU A 206 -17.63 1.91 -0.50
N ILE A 207 -17.45 0.97 -1.43
CA ILE A 207 -16.37 -0.03 -1.35
C ILE A 207 -15.01 0.67 -1.41
N LEU A 208 -14.73 1.49 -2.42
CA LEU A 208 -13.42 2.14 -2.56
C LEU A 208 -13.06 3.02 -1.34
N GLY A 209 -14.03 3.77 -0.80
CA GLY A 209 -13.81 4.59 0.39
C GLY A 209 -13.63 3.77 1.67
N SER A 210 -14.54 2.83 1.93
CA SER A 210 -14.53 2.03 3.16
C SER A 210 -13.35 1.05 3.22
N THR A 211 -13.01 0.40 2.10
CA THR A 211 -11.90 -0.53 2.01
C THR A 211 -10.58 0.14 2.40
N ASN A 212 -10.36 1.37 1.95
CA ASN A 212 -9.15 2.13 2.31
C ASN A 212 -9.15 2.52 3.79
N SER A 213 -10.26 3.05 4.30
CA SER A 213 -10.38 3.47 5.71
C SER A 213 -10.22 2.32 6.70
N ILE A 214 -10.84 1.17 6.43
CA ILE A 214 -10.75 -0.02 7.29
C ILE A 214 -9.32 -0.56 7.28
N ALA A 215 -8.69 -0.66 6.11
CA ALA A 215 -7.32 -1.15 6.00
C ALA A 215 -6.34 -0.30 6.83
N TYR A 216 -6.44 1.03 6.74
CA TYR A 216 -5.60 1.92 7.54
C TYR A 216 -5.93 1.92 9.04
N ALA A 217 -7.20 1.67 9.42
CA ALA A 217 -7.57 1.49 10.82
C ALA A 217 -6.88 0.26 11.44
N PHE A 218 -6.80 -0.85 10.70
CA PHE A 218 -6.02 -2.02 11.12
C PHE A 218 -4.51 -1.77 11.08
N ASN A 219 -4.04 -1.04 10.06
CA ASN A 219 -2.63 -0.70 9.91
C ASN A 219 -2.09 0.20 11.03
N ALA A 220 -2.95 0.93 11.75
CA ALA A 220 -2.51 1.80 12.83
C ALA A 220 -1.92 1.04 14.03
N TRP A 221 -2.38 -0.19 14.29
CA TRP A 221 -2.01 -0.94 15.49
C TRP A 221 -1.33 -2.28 15.21
N ILE A 222 -1.62 -2.96 14.10
CA ILE A 222 -0.98 -4.25 13.76
C ILE A 222 0.55 -4.15 13.73
N PRO A 223 1.17 -3.14 13.10
CA PRO A 223 2.63 -3.02 13.05
C PRO A 223 3.26 -2.80 14.43
N LEU A 224 2.56 -2.11 15.34
CA LEU A 224 3.03 -1.86 16.70
C LEU A 224 3.17 -3.16 17.50
N ILE A 225 2.28 -4.13 17.26
CA ILE A 225 2.32 -5.44 17.93
C ILE A 225 3.33 -6.37 17.24
N THR A 226 3.32 -6.38 15.91
CA THR A 226 4.05 -7.36 15.10
C THR A 226 5.55 -7.05 15.00
N TYR A 227 5.93 -5.78 14.93
CA TYR A 227 7.33 -5.35 14.84
C TYR A 227 7.76 -4.59 16.10
N ASN A 228 7.76 -5.29 17.23
CA ASN A 228 8.28 -4.75 18.48
C ASN A 228 9.81 -4.57 18.38
N THR A 229 10.31 -3.39 18.76
CA THR A 229 11.74 -3.01 18.73
C THR A 229 12.63 -3.91 19.59
N ASN A 230 12.06 -4.60 20.57
CA ASN A 230 12.76 -5.58 21.40
C ASN A 230 13.25 -6.80 20.60
N TYR A 231 12.64 -7.11 19.46
CA TYR A 231 13.01 -8.25 18.61
C TYR A 231 13.93 -7.86 17.44
N ALA A 232 14.48 -6.63 17.44
CA ALA A 232 15.55 -6.27 16.51
C ALA A 232 16.78 -7.15 16.77
N PRO A 233 17.50 -7.64 15.74
CA PRO A 233 17.38 -7.37 14.30
C PRO A 233 16.40 -8.27 13.52
N ARG A 234 16.00 -9.39 14.10
CA ARG A 234 15.41 -10.52 13.35
C ARG A 234 13.93 -10.33 13.03
N PHE A 235 13.21 -9.54 13.83
CA PHE A 235 11.76 -9.27 13.70
C PHE A 235 10.94 -10.50 13.26
N LEU A 236 11.26 -11.68 13.82
CA LEU A 236 10.72 -12.97 13.37
C LEU A 236 9.19 -12.98 13.37
N VAL A 237 8.60 -12.47 14.46
CA VAL A 237 7.15 -12.37 14.64
C VAL A 237 6.54 -11.49 13.55
N GLY A 238 7.11 -10.32 13.31
CA GLY A 238 6.64 -9.39 12.29
C GLY A 238 6.69 -9.99 10.89
N ASN A 239 7.84 -10.51 10.49
CA ASN A 239 8.03 -11.10 9.17
C ASN A 239 7.14 -12.34 8.96
N SER A 240 6.96 -13.18 9.98
CA SER A 240 6.11 -14.38 9.90
C SER A 240 4.63 -14.03 9.81
N VAL A 241 4.17 -13.03 10.57
CA VAL A 241 2.80 -12.51 10.47
C VAL A 241 2.57 -11.91 9.07
N THR A 242 3.54 -11.17 8.55
CA THR A 242 3.46 -10.64 7.18
C THR A 242 3.34 -11.74 6.14
N VAL A 243 4.10 -12.83 6.24
CA VAL A 243 3.96 -13.99 5.34
C VAL A 243 2.54 -14.57 5.43
N GLY A 244 2.01 -14.74 6.64
CA GLY A 244 0.63 -15.19 6.84
C GLY A 244 -0.41 -14.24 6.21
N LEU A 245 -0.23 -12.93 6.37
CA LEU A 245 -1.10 -11.92 5.77
C LEU A 245 -1.05 -11.94 4.24
N ILE A 246 0.12 -12.17 3.64
CA ILE A 246 0.26 -12.31 2.18
C ILE A 246 -0.48 -13.54 1.67
N VAL A 247 -0.40 -14.67 2.39
CA VAL A 247 -1.17 -15.88 2.05
C VAL A 247 -2.67 -15.62 2.16
N CYS A 248 -3.12 -14.95 3.22
CA CYS A 248 -4.52 -14.54 3.37
C CYS A 248 -4.97 -13.59 2.24
N ALA A 249 -4.12 -12.63 1.83
CA ALA A 249 -4.38 -11.75 0.70
C ALA A 249 -4.49 -12.56 -0.61
N ALA A 250 -3.60 -13.51 -0.87
CA ALA A 250 -3.67 -14.37 -2.05
C ALA A 250 -4.94 -15.25 -2.06
N CYS A 251 -5.32 -15.83 -0.91
CA CYS A 251 -6.55 -16.62 -0.75
C CYS A 251 -7.80 -15.78 -1.00
N THR A 252 -7.87 -14.58 -0.41
CA THR A 252 -9.01 -13.65 -0.59
C THR A 252 -9.10 -13.12 -2.01
N LEU A 253 -7.98 -12.83 -2.67
CA LEU A 253 -7.96 -12.46 -4.09
C LEU A 253 -8.46 -13.61 -4.97
N SER A 254 -8.03 -14.85 -4.68
CA SER A 254 -8.47 -16.04 -5.40
C SER A 254 -9.96 -16.28 -5.24
N LEU A 255 -10.48 -16.09 -4.02
CA LEU A 255 -11.92 -16.13 -3.74
C LEU A 255 -12.66 -15.04 -4.51
N ALA A 256 -12.13 -13.81 -4.57
CA ALA A 256 -12.74 -12.73 -5.34
C ALA A 256 -12.84 -13.09 -6.83
N LEU A 257 -11.77 -13.60 -7.43
CA LEU A 257 -11.77 -14.01 -8.83
C LEU A 257 -12.72 -15.18 -9.11
N TYR A 258 -12.80 -16.14 -8.17
CA TYR A 258 -13.76 -17.24 -8.28
C TYR A 258 -15.21 -16.73 -8.27
N LEU A 259 -15.55 -15.85 -7.33
CA LEU A 259 -16.89 -15.27 -7.23
C LEU A 259 -17.22 -14.39 -8.45
N GLN A 260 -16.26 -13.63 -8.96
CA GLN A 260 -16.42 -12.88 -10.22
C GLN A 260 -16.73 -13.80 -11.40
N ARG A 261 -15.97 -14.90 -11.56
CA ARG A 261 -16.20 -15.87 -12.64
C ARG A 261 -17.56 -16.54 -12.50
N ARG A 262 -17.99 -16.85 -11.27
CA ARG A 262 -19.32 -17.42 -10.99
C ARG A 262 -20.43 -16.45 -11.39
N ASP A 263 -20.33 -15.18 -11.01
CA ASP A 263 -21.37 -14.18 -11.29
C ASP A 263 -21.42 -13.84 -12.80
N ALA A 264 -20.27 -13.85 -13.48
CA ALA A 264 -20.19 -13.73 -14.94
C ALA A 264 -20.82 -14.94 -15.67
N ALA A 265 -20.61 -16.16 -15.17
CA ALA A 265 -21.21 -17.37 -15.73
C ALA A 265 -22.74 -17.43 -15.51
N GLY A 266 -23.21 -16.97 -14.35
CA GLY A 266 -24.64 -16.85 -14.05
C GLY A 266 -25.34 -15.85 -14.97
N SER A 267 -24.70 -14.70 -15.23
CA SER A 267 -25.25 -13.67 -16.14
C SER A 267 -25.34 -14.17 -17.58
N LYS A 268 -24.36 -14.92 -18.08
CA LYS A 268 -24.40 -15.53 -19.42
C LYS A 268 -25.54 -16.55 -19.56
N ARG A 269 -25.81 -17.34 -18.51
CA ARG A 269 -26.92 -18.30 -18.50
C ARG A 269 -28.30 -17.64 -18.45
N ALA A 270 -28.41 -16.42 -17.94
CA ALA A 270 -29.67 -15.68 -17.89
C ALA A 270 -30.00 -14.95 -19.22
N MET A 271 -29.02 -14.83 -20.13
CA MET A 271 -29.19 -14.21 -21.46
C MET A 271 -29.48 -15.22 -22.58
N VAL A 272 -29.32 -16.52 -22.32
CA VAL A 272 -29.64 -17.63 -23.25
C VAL A 272 -30.97 -18.22 -22.85
#